data_AF-A0A2U1CFP7-F1
#
_entry.id   AF-A0A2U1CFP7-F1
#
_cell.length_a   1.000
_cell.length_b   1.000
_cell.length_c   1.000
_cell.angle_alpha   90.00
_cell.angle_beta   90.00
_cell.angle_gamma   90.00
#
_symmetry.space_group_name_H-M   'P 1'
#
loop_
_entity.id
_entity.type
_entity.pdbx_description
1 polymer ?
#
loop_
_entity_poly.entity_id
_entity_poly.type
_entity_poly.pdbx_seq_one_letter_code
_entity_poly.pdbx_strand_id
1 'polypeptide(L)' 'MAIFTKELCQQKLNTWLAAEESVATGQSYQIGTRMLTRANLKEIREEMEYWGKKLAEAEAEEKAGGRNRLFHFCPRDV' A
#
# COMPACT_ATOMS: atom_id res chain seq x y z
N MET A 1 10.11 6.39 -6.67
CA MET A 1 10.82 5.68 -5.59
C MET A 1 9.85 5.39 -4.46
N ALA A 2 9.45 4.13 -4.32
CA ALA A 2 8.67 3.68 -3.19
C ALA A 2 9.53 3.68 -1.92
N ILE A 3 9.02 4.29 -0.84
CA ILE A 3 9.70 4.38 0.46
C ILE A 3 9.57 3.05 1.24
N PHE A 4 8.54 2.26 0.94
CA PHE A 4 8.20 1.02 1.63
C PHE A 4 8.19 -0.16 0.66
N THR A 5 8.49 -1.35 1.18
CA THR A 5 8.36 -2.60 0.41
C THR A 5 6.89 -2.97 0.26
N LYS A 6 6.54 -3.64 -0.85
CA LYS A 6 5.17 -4.10 -1.13
C LYS A 6 4.61 -4.96 0.02
N GLU A 7 5.41 -5.89 0.52
CA GLU A 7 5.04 -6.80 1.61
C GLU A 7 4.66 -6.03 2.88
N LEU A 8 5.43 -4.99 3.24
CA LEU A 8 5.16 -4.17 4.41
C LEU A 8 3.86 -3.39 4.25
N CYS A 9 3.62 -2.79 3.08
CA CYS A 9 2.37 -2.10 2.79
C CYS A 9 1.17 -3.04 2.91
N GLN A 10 1.29 -4.27 2.42
CA GLN A 10 0.22 -5.27 2.47
C GLN A 10 -0.07 -5.75 3.89
N GLN A 11 0.98 -6.00 4.69
CA GLN A 11 0.83 -6.34 6.12
C GLN A 11 0.13 -5.22 6.90
N LYS A 12 0.52 -3.95 6.65
CA LYS A 12 -0.11 -2.80 7.30
C LYS A 12 -1.57 -2.66 6.88
N LEU A 13 -1.87 -2.76 5.59
CA LEU A 13 -3.23 -2.69 5.09
C LEU A 13 -4.14 -3.76 5.71
N ASN A 14 -3.67 -5.01 5.82
CA ASN A 14 -4.41 -6.08 6.47
C ASN A 14 -4.69 -5.79 7.95
N THR A 15 -3.74 -5.16 8.65
CA THR A 15 -3.92 -4.75 10.05
C THR A 15 -5.04 -3.70 10.18
N TRP A 16 -5.11 -2.76 9.24
CA TRP A 16 -6.14 -1.73 9.22
C TRP A 16 -7.51 -2.25 8.79
N LEU A 17 -7.57 -3.24 7.90
CA LEU A 17 -8.83 -3.93 7.55
C LEU A 17 -9.42 -4.66 8.75
N ALA A 18 -8.62 -5.40 9.51
CA ALA A 18 -9.06 -6.05 10.75
C ALA A 18 -9.52 -5.01 11.81
N ALA A 19 -8.87 -3.85 11.84
CA ALA A 19 -9.29 -2.73 12.67
C ALA A 19 -10.67 -2.19 12.26
N GLU A 20 -10.92 -2.04 10.95
CA GLU A 20 -12.22 -1.61 10.45
C GLU A 20 -13.33 -2.61 10.82
N GLU A 21 -13.10 -3.92 10.63
CA GLU A 21 -14.07 -4.96 10.97
C GLU A 21 -14.43 -4.97 12.46
N SER A 22 -13.42 -4.97 13.34
CA SER A 22 -13.64 -4.93 14.79
C SER A 22 -14.37 -3.67 15.22
N VAL A 23 -14.00 -2.51 14.66
CA VAL A 23 -14.66 -1.25 14.96
C VAL A 23 -16.09 -1.18 14.39
N ALA A 24 -16.33 -1.76 13.21
CA ALA A 24 -17.65 -1.87 12.61
C ALA A 24 -18.59 -2.75 13.44
N THR A 25 -18.07 -3.81 14.06
CA THR A 25 -18.81 -4.67 15.01
C THR A 25 -19.08 -4.00 16.37
N GLY A 26 -18.54 -2.80 16.60
CA GLY A 26 -18.73 -2.03 17.82
C GLY A 26 -17.69 -2.30 18.91
N GLN A 27 -16.63 -3.03 18.59
CA GLN A 27 -15.52 -3.28 19.51
C GLN A 27 -14.41 -2.25 19.32
N SER A 28 -13.57 -2.07 20.34
CA SER A 28 -12.35 -1.25 20.24
C SER A 28 -11.17 -2.09 19.79
N TYR A 29 -10.29 -1.55 18.96
CA TYR A 29 -9.11 -2.23 18.43
C TYR A 29 -7.84 -1.50 18.83
N GLN A 30 -6.75 -2.21 19.14
CA GLN A 30 -5.49 -1.59 19.54
C GLN A 30 -4.39 -1.85 18.50
N ILE A 31 -3.84 -0.77 17.93
CA ILE A 31 -2.68 -0.82 17.03
C ILE A 31 -1.49 -0.19 17.73
N GLY A 32 -0.56 -1.03 18.21
CA GLY A 32 0.61 -0.59 18.96
C GLY A 32 0.20 0.16 20.23
N THR A 33 0.51 1.45 20.29
CA THR A 33 0.19 2.35 21.42
C THR A 33 -1.13 3.10 21.25
N ARG A 34 -1.78 3.02 20.07
CA ARG A 34 -3.03 3.74 19.79
C ARG A 34 -4.23 2.81 19.91
N MET A 35 -5.31 3.33 20.48
CA MET A 35 -6.60 2.66 20.58
C MET A 35 -7.56 3.27 19.56
N LEU A 36 -8.16 2.42 18.73
CA LEU A 36 -9.13 2.76 17.71
C LEU A 36 -10.53 2.35 18.18
N THR A 37 -11.47 3.25 18.03
CA THR A 37 -12.86 3.05 18.42
C THR A 37 -13.78 3.52 17.30
N ARG A 38 -15.09 3.28 17.44
CA ARG A 38 -16.10 3.64 16.43
C ARG A 38 -16.12 5.12 16.06
N ALA A 39 -15.74 5.99 17.00
CA ALA A 39 -15.64 7.42 16.74
C ALA A 39 -14.53 7.79 15.73
N ASN A 40 -13.50 6.94 15.59
CA ASN A 40 -12.31 7.20 14.77
C ASN A 40 -12.36 6.48 13.41
N LEU A 41 -13.53 6.01 12.97
CA LEU A 41 -13.68 5.31 11.67
C LEU A 41 -13.11 6.09 10.49
N LYS A 42 -13.17 7.42 10.54
CA LYS A 42 -12.58 8.29 9.50
C LYS A 42 -11.07 8.11 9.41
N GLU A 43 -10.37 8.08 10.54
CA GLU A 43 -8.91 7.90 10.59
C GLU A 43 -8.50 6.53 10.04
N ILE A 44 -9.25 5.48 10.36
CA ILE A 44 -9.02 4.12 9.84
C ILE A 44 -9.10 4.10 8.31
N ARG A 45 -10.12 4.77 7.74
CA ARG A 45 -10.28 4.86 6.29
C ARG A 45 -9.17 5.67 5.61
N GLU A 46 -8.78 6.79 6.21
CA GLU A 46 -7.67 7.61 5.71
C GLU A 46 -6.35 6.83 5.69
N GLU A 47 -6.07 6.04 6.74
CA GLU A 47 -4.91 5.15 6.81
C GLU A 47 -4.99 4.02 5.77
N MET A 48 -6.14 3.39 5.59
CA MET A 48 -6.32 2.37 4.53
C MET A 48 -6.05 2.95 3.13
N GLU A 49 -6.58 4.13 2.82
CA GLU A 49 -6.31 4.81 1.55
C GLU A 49 -4.83 5.14 1.39
N TYR A 50 -4.17 5.60 2.46
CA TYR A 50 -2.75 5.91 2.46
C TYR A 50 -1.92 4.67 2.14
N TRP A 51 -2.15 3.56 2.85
CA TRP A 51 -1.42 2.31 2.63
C TRP A 51 -1.74 1.68 1.26
N GLY A 52 -2.98 1.81 0.78
CA GLY A 52 -3.38 1.38 -0.56
C GLY A 52 -2.65 2.16 -1.66
N LYS A 53 -2.55 3.48 -1.54
CA LYS A 53 -1.78 4.33 -2.46
C LYS A 53 -0.29 3.97 -2.43
N LYS A 54 0.28 3.74 -1.23
CA LYS A 54 1.69 3.33 -1.07
C LYS A 54 1.98 1.96 -1.68
N LEU A 55 1.04 1.01 -1.59
CA LEU A 55 1.14 -0.29 -2.25
C LEU A 55 1.14 -0.13 -3.77
N ALA A 56 0.22 0.69 -4.31
CA ALA A 56 0.16 0.95 -5.75
C ALA A 56 1.43 1.63 -6.28
N GLU A 57 2.01 2.58 -5.53
CA GLU A 57 3.31 3.18 -5.83
C GLU A 57 4.44 2.14 -5.83
N ALA A 58 4.48 1.24 -4.85
CA ALA A 58 5.46 0.15 -4.78
C ALA A 58 5.34 -0.83 -5.95
N GLU A 59 4.12 -1.23 -6.31
CA GLU A 59 3.87 -2.09 -7.46
C GLU A 59 4.22 -1.43 -8.80
N ALA A 60 3.94 -0.13 -8.92
CA ALA A 60 4.29 0.63 -10.11
C ALA A 60 5.81 0.75 -10.28
N GLU A 61 6.55 0.93 -9.20
CA GLU A 61 8.02 0.95 -9.21
C GLU A 61 8.60 -0.42 -9.59
N GLU A 62 8.09 -1.53 -9.01
CA GLU A 62 8.49 -2.89 -9.39
C GLU A 62 8.23 -3.15 -10.89
N LYS A 63 7.06 -2.76 -11.40
CA LYS A 63 6.72 -2.91 -12.83
C LYS A 63 7.56 -1.97 -13.72
N ALA A 64 7.87 -0.77 -13.26
CA ALA A 64 8.69 0.20 -13.99
C ALA A 64 10.19 -0.19 -14.00
N GLY A 65 10.63 -1.08 -13.11
CA GLY A 65 11.98 -1.63 -13.02
C GLY A 65 12.43 -2.54 -14.18
N GLY A 66 11.57 -2.81 -15.17
CA GLY A 66 11.93 -3.50 -16.42
C GLY A 66 12.45 -2.56 -17.52
N ARG A 67 12.92 -1.35 -17.18
CA ARG A 67 13.25 -0.27 -18.13
C ARG A 67 14.62 -0.37 -18.78
N ASN A 68 15.30 -1.51 -18.74
CA ASN A 68 16.47 -1.75 -19.60
C ASN A 68 16.08 -2.57 -20.83
N ARG A 69 15.14 -2.05 -21.63
CA ARG A 69 14.95 -2.55 -22.99
C ARG A 69 16.03 -1.89 -23.83
N LEU A 70 17.21 -2.52 -23.92
CA LEU A 70 18.21 -2.17 -24.92
C LEU A 70 17.53 -2.28 -26.31
N PHE A 71 17.21 -1.15 -26.91
CA PHE A 71 16.86 -1.11 -28.33
C PHE A 71 18.18 -1.19 -29.12
N HIS A 72 18.51 -2.37 -29.61
CA HIS A 72 19.55 -2.51 -30.63
C HIS A 72 18.97 -2.11 -31.99
N PHE A 73 19.23 -0.87 -32.39
CA PHE A 73 19.04 -0.44 -33.77
C PHE A 73 20.31 -0.78 -34.56
N CYS A 74 20.20 -1.69 -35.53
CA CYS A 74 21.25 -1.97 -36.51
C CYS A 74 20.82 -1.31 -37.82
N PRO A 75 21.51 -0.26 -38.31
CA PRO A 75 21.21 0.30 -39.61
C PRO A 75 21.51 -0.75 -40.68
N ARG A 76 20.48 -1.10 -41.46
CA ARG A 76 20.62 -1.89 -42.68
C ARG A 76 20.74 -0.90 -43.83
N ASP A 77 21.94 -0.74 -44.39
CA ASP A 77 22.11 -0.02 -45.65
C ASP A 77 21.39 -0.79 -46.78
N VAL A 78 20.54 -0.06 -47.52
CA VAL A 78 20.01 -0.43 -48.85
C VAL A 78 20.14 0.76 -49.78
#